data_AF-A0A0G8AS91-F1
#
_entry.id   AF-A0A0G8AS91-F1
#
_cell.length_a   1.000
_cell.length_b   1.000
_cell.length_c   1.000
_cell.angle_alpha   90.00
_cell.angle_beta   90.00
_cell.angle_gamma   90.00
#
_symmetry.space_group_name_H-M   'P 1'
#
loop_
_entity.id
_entity.type
_entity.pdbx_description
1 polymer ?
#
loop_
_entity_poly.entity_id
_entity_poly.type
_entity_poly.pdbx_seq_one_letter_code
_entity_poly.pdbx_strand_id
1 'polypeptide(L)'
;MSSPLPNPDTPLYHHALPALEGWLEQMGCQRDEGNVCVWHLRQPAWSADVELAVEDMNVRWTSSSGGITQRSFPYSLSRSDVERAIMVGP
;
A
#
# COMPACT_ATOMS: atom_id res chain seq x y z
N MET A 1 -14.28 15.47 -2.53
CA MET A 1 -14.63 14.63 -3.70
C MET A 1 -13.48 13.68 -3.89
N SER A 2 -13.64 12.38 -3.62
CA SER A 2 -12.57 11.39 -3.88
C SER A 2 -12.42 11.23 -5.39
N SER A 3 -11.19 11.36 -5.90
CA SER A 3 -10.91 11.14 -7.32
C SER A 3 -11.18 9.69 -7.71
N PRO A 4 -11.77 9.41 -8.88
CA PRO A 4 -12.00 8.05 -9.33
C PRO A 4 -10.65 7.34 -9.50
N LEU A 5 -10.58 6.06 -9.13
CA LEU A 5 -9.41 5.22 -9.36
C LEU A 5 -9.28 4.90 -10.86
N PRO A 6 -8.15 5.24 -11.50
CA PRO A 6 -7.80 4.71 -12.82
C PRO A 6 -7.84 3.18 -12.88
N ASN A 7 -7.75 2.66 -14.11
CA ASN A 7 -7.70 1.22 -14.36
C ASN A 7 -6.59 0.56 -13.51
N PRO A 8 -6.86 -0.58 -12.83
CA PRO A 8 -5.89 -1.28 -11.99
C PRO A 8 -4.56 -1.61 -12.68
N ASP A 9 -4.55 -1.78 -13.99
CA ASP A 9 -3.34 -2.12 -14.74
C ASP A 9 -2.50 -0.89 -15.13
N THR A 10 -2.93 0.33 -14.78
CA THR A 10 -2.11 1.53 -14.97
C THR A 10 -1.10 1.71 -13.84
N PRO A 11 0.10 2.24 -14.15
CA PRO A 11 1.10 2.60 -13.15
C PRO A 11 0.56 3.46 -12.02
N LEU A 12 1.05 3.27 -10.80
CA LEU A 12 0.66 4.06 -9.62
C LEU A 12 0.82 5.58 -9.83
N TYR A 13 1.83 6.03 -10.59
CA TYR A 13 2.03 7.47 -10.86
C TYR A 13 0.91 8.09 -11.72
N HIS A 14 0.03 7.29 -12.35
CA HIS A 14 -1.17 7.78 -13.03
C HIS A 14 -2.35 8.00 -12.07
N HIS A 15 -2.26 7.55 -10.83
CA HIS A 15 -3.31 7.70 -9.82
C HIS A 15 -2.99 8.94 -8.98
N ALA A 16 -3.96 9.84 -8.85
CA ALA A 16 -3.81 10.97 -7.94
C ALA A 16 -3.66 10.46 -6.49
N LEU A 17 -2.89 11.15 -5.65
CA LEU A 17 -2.67 10.75 -4.25
C LEU A 17 -3.98 10.43 -3.50
N PRO A 18 -5.06 11.24 -3.58
CA PRO A 18 -6.32 10.90 -2.92
C PRO A 18 -6.99 9.61 -3.44
N ALA A 19 -6.74 9.24 -4.70
CA ALA A 19 -7.22 7.98 -5.24
C ALA A 19 -6.41 6.81 -4.65
N LEU A 20 -5.08 6.94 -4.52
CA LEU A 20 -4.24 5.94 -3.86
C LEU A 20 -4.62 5.77 -2.40
N GLU A 21 -4.82 6.85 -1.64
CA GLU A 21 -5.30 6.80 -0.25
C GLU A 21 -6.64 6.07 -0.15
N GLY A 22 -7.62 6.42 -1.00
CA GLY A 22 -8.92 5.74 -1.05
C GLY A 22 -8.83 4.27 -1.48
N TRP A 23 -7.81 3.89 -2.26
CA TRP A 23 -7.52 2.50 -2.60
C TRP A 23 -6.92 1.74 -1.40
N LEU A 24 -6.00 2.35 -0.64
CA LEU A 24 -5.50 1.76 0.61
C LEU A 24 -6.65 1.52 1.60
N GLU A 25 -7.57 2.48 1.74
CA GLU A 25 -8.79 2.30 2.55
C GLU A 25 -9.64 1.11 2.06
N GLN A 26 -9.83 0.98 0.74
CA GLN A 26 -10.59 -0.15 0.15
C GLN A 26 -9.92 -1.51 0.38
N MET A 27 -8.59 -1.56 0.49
CA MET A 27 -7.86 -2.78 0.87
C MET A 27 -7.97 -3.10 2.37
N GLY A 28 -8.61 -2.25 3.17
CA GLY A 28 -8.72 -2.40 4.62
C GLY A 28 -7.53 -1.81 5.38
N CYS A 29 -6.70 -0.99 4.73
CA CYS A 29 -5.68 -0.24 5.44
C CYS A 29 -6.31 0.89 6.26
N GLN A 30 -5.68 1.19 7.40
CA GLN A 30 -6.04 2.31 8.26
C GLN A 30 -4.88 3.31 8.27
N ARG A 31 -5.17 4.58 7.96
CA ARG A 31 -4.15 5.62 7.98
C ARG A 31 -3.61 5.82 9.40
N ASP A 32 -2.31 5.97 9.54
CA ASP A 32 -1.68 6.31 10.80
C ASP A 32 -2.05 7.74 11.24
N GLU A 33 -2.21 7.93 12.55
CA GLU A 33 -2.59 9.24 13.12
C GLU A 33 -1.38 10.18 13.25
N GLY A 34 -0.17 9.64 13.36
CA GLY A 34 1.07 10.40 13.53
C GLY A 34 1.79 10.73 12.21
N ASN A 35 1.60 9.91 11.18
CA ASN A 35 2.20 10.08 9.86
C ASN A 35 1.18 9.75 8.76
N VAL A 36 0.66 10.81 8.11
CA VAL A 36 -0.36 10.69 7.05
C VAL A 36 0.09 9.88 5.83
N CYS A 37 1.39 9.69 5.64
CA CYS A 37 1.93 8.88 4.55
C CYS A 37 1.91 7.38 4.86
N VAL A 38 1.71 6.99 6.12
CA VAL A 38 1.75 5.59 6.58
C VAL A 38 0.35 5.03 6.77
N TRP A 39 0.17 3.79 6.33
CA TRP A 39 -1.08 3.06 6.35
C TRP A 39 -0.85 1.66 6.88
N HIS A 40 -1.69 1.22 7.80
CA HIS A 40 -1.57 -0.07 8.47
C HIS A 40 -2.58 -1.06 7.93
N LEU A 41 -2.11 -2.21 7.46
CA LEU A 41 -2.92 -3.36 7.11
C LEU A 41 -2.71 -4.46 8.16
N ARG A 42 -3.80 -4.95 8.76
CA ARG A 42 -3.75 -6.05 9.73
C ARG A 42 -4.43 -7.29 9.17
N GLN A 43 -3.70 -8.39 9.13
CA GLN A 43 -4.20 -9.70 8.77
C GLN A 43 -4.01 -10.67 9.95
N PRO A 44 -4.69 -11.84 9.97
CA PRO A 44 -4.59 -12.77 11.09
C PRO A 44 -3.17 -13.32 11.34
N ALA A 45 -2.37 -13.48 10.29
CA ALA A 45 -1.04 -14.10 10.36
C ALA A 45 0.13 -13.11 10.23
N TRP A 46 -0.14 -11.89 9.76
CA TRP A 46 0.86 -10.85 9.49
C TRP A 46 0.23 -9.46 9.52
N SER A 47 1.05 -8.42 9.63
CA SER A 47 0.65 -7.03 9.40
C SER A 47 1.57 -6.38 8.38
N ALA A 48 1.13 -5.30 7.75
CA ALA A 48 1.96 -4.50 6.86
C ALA A 48 1.80 -3.02 7.15
N ASP A 49 2.92 -2.30 7.13
CA ASP A 49 2.95 -0.85 7.06
C ASP A 49 3.26 -0.46 5.62
N VAL A 50 2.34 0.28 5.01
CA VAL A 50 2.44 0.81 3.66
C VAL A 50 2.71 2.31 3.75
N GLU A 51 3.87 2.74 3.29
CA GLU A 51 4.29 4.14 3.26
C GLU A 51 4.29 4.66 1.83
N LEU A 52 3.53 5.73 1.59
CA LEU A 52 3.54 6.49 0.34
C LEU A 52 4.71 7.48 0.36
N ALA A 53 5.89 7.02 -0.06
CA ALA A 53 7.09 7.87 -0.13
C ALA A 53 7.15 8.65 -1.44
N VAL A 54 8.18 9.49 -1.61
CA VAL A 54 8.29 10.42 -2.75
C VAL A 54 8.57 9.68 -4.07
N GLU A 55 9.44 8.66 -4.04
CA GLU A 55 9.89 7.96 -5.25
C GLU A 55 9.20 6.59 -5.43
N ASP A 56 8.79 5.97 -4.33
CA ASP A 56 8.23 4.63 -4.29
C ASP A 56 7.17 4.46 -3.20
N MET A 57 6.49 3.32 -3.25
CA MET A 57 5.65 2.82 -2.17
C MET A 57 6.42 1.77 -1.38
N ASN A 58 6.69 2.05 -0.11
CA ASN A 58 7.42 1.14 0.76
C ASN A 58 6.43 0.28 1.55
N VAL A 59 6.64 -1.03 1.54
CA VAL A 59 5.80 -1.97 2.29
C VAL A 59 6.68 -2.80 3.21
N ARG A 60 6.39 -2.72 4.50
CA ARG A 60 7.05 -3.49 5.55
C ARG A 60 6.07 -4.48 6.16
N TRP A 61 6.27 -5.76 5.91
CA TRP A 61 5.49 -6.83 6.52
C TRP A 61 6.13 -7.29 7.83
N THR A 62 5.30 -7.60 8.81
CA THR A 62 5.67 -8.25 10.07
C THR A 62 4.85 -9.54 10.21
N SER A 63 5.53 -10.67 10.23
CA SER A 63 4.92 -11.98 10.49
C SER A 63 4.59 -12.13 11.98
N SER A 64 3.52 -12.84 12.29
CA SER A 64 3.19 -13.24 13.68
C SER A 64 4.30 -14.06 14.37
N SER A 65 5.16 -14.72 13.58
CA SER A 65 6.35 -15.43 14.08
C SER A 65 7.56 -14.52 14.36
N GLY A 66 7.45 -13.21 14.14
CA GLY A 66 8.49 -12.21 14.42
C GLY A 66 9.42 -11.88 13.25
N GLY A 67 9.20 -12.46 12.06
CA GLY A 67 9.96 -12.11 10.84
C GLY A 67 9.52 -10.77 10.25
N ILE A 68 10.47 -9.94 9.82
CA ILE A 68 10.20 -8.66 9.15
C ILE A 68 10.80 -8.70 7.74
N THR A 69 9.98 -8.37 6.76
CA THR A 69 10.39 -8.23 5.35
C THR A 69 9.97 -6.85 4.86
N GLN A 70 10.78 -6.20 4.02
CA GLN A 70 10.42 -4.94 3.39
C GLN A 70 10.70 -5.00 1.89
N ARG A 71 9.83 -4.36 1.10
CA ARG A 71 10.05 -4.10 -0.33
C ARG A 71 9.62 -2.69 -0.69
N SER A 72 10.30 -2.15 -1.69
CA SER A 72 9.95 -0.88 -2.31
C SER A 72 9.36 -1.15 -3.68
N PHE A 73 8.21 -0.55 -3.96
CA PHE A 73 7.50 -0.66 -5.24
C PHE A 73 7.61 0.67 -5.98
N PRO A 74 8.38 0.76 -7.08
CA PRO A 74 8.42 1.95 -7.90
C PRO A 74 7.02 2.32 -8.39
N TYR A 75 6.69 3.61 -8.44
CA TYR A 75 5.37 4.04 -8.91
C TYR A 75 5.08 3.72 -10.39
N SER A 76 6.07 3.23 -11.13
CA SER A 76 5.91 2.70 -12.48
C SER A 76 5.22 1.34 -12.54
N LEU A 77 5.11 0.62 -11.41
CA LEU A 77 4.37 -0.64 -11.32
C LEU A 77 2.87 -0.41 -11.36
N SER A 78 2.15 -1.38 -11.93
CA SER A 78 0.69 -1.35 -11.98
C SER A 78 0.09 -1.42 -10.58
N ARG A 79 -1.06 -0.77 -10.38
CA ARG A 79 -1.78 -0.87 -9.10
C ARG A 79 -2.12 -2.33 -8.76
N SER A 80 -2.49 -3.12 -9.76
CA SER A 80 -2.87 -4.52 -9.59
C SER A 80 -1.70 -5.40 -9.15
N ASP A 81 -0.50 -5.16 -9.67
CA ASP A 81 0.69 -5.93 -9.26
C ASP A 81 1.12 -5.59 -7.83
N VAL A 82 1.09 -4.30 -7.47
CA VAL A 82 1.42 -3.86 -6.10
C VAL A 82 0.39 -4.37 -5.09
N GLU A 83 -0.91 -4.28 -5.42
CA GLU A 83 -2.00 -4.84 -4.59
C GLU A 83 -1.79 -6.33 -4.30
N ARG A 84 -1.55 -7.13 -5.36
CA ARG A 84 -1.30 -8.57 -5.20
C ARG A 84 -0.09 -8.83 -4.31
N ALA A 85 1.00 -8.09 -4.48
CA ALA A 85 2.19 -8.26 -3.68
C ALA A 85 1.95 -7.92 -2.19
N ILE A 86 1.23 -6.82 -1.90
CA ILE A 86 0.84 -6.44 -0.54
C ILE A 86 0.01 -7.56 0.11
N MET A 87 -1.00 -8.06 -0.61
CA MET A 87 -1.97 -9.03 -0.08
C MET A 87 -1.42 -10.45 0.04
N VAL A 88 -0.39 -10.82 -0.72
CA VAL A 88 0.31 -12.11 -0.54
C VAL A 88 1.01 -12.17 0.81
N GLY A 89 1.56 -11.04 1.28
CA GLY A 89 2.27 -10.98 2.56
C GLY A 89 3.77 -11.27 2.47
N PRO A 90 4.45 -11.48 3.62
CA PRO A 90 5.90 -11.68 3.72
C PRO A 90 6.42 -12.96 3.04
#